data_AF-A0A418NFL2-F1
#
_entry.id   AF-A0A418NFL2-F1
#
_cell.length_a   1.000
_cell.length_b   1.000
_cell.length_c   1.000
_cell.angle_alpha   90.00
_cell.angle_beta   90.00
_cell.angle_gamma   90.00
#
_symmetry.space_group_name_H-M   'P 1'
#
loop_
_entity.id
_entity.type
_entity.pdbx_description
1 polymer ?
#
loop_
_entity_poly.entity_id
_entity_poly.type
_entity_poly.pdbx_seq_one_letter_code
_entity_poly.pdbx_strand_id
1 'polypeptide(L)'
;MATCNRWRLAAVLALAVFTASRAQAQEPPCGSGAQSAVCFGTIEVPDDQRAAFSLAARQAVDALHSGEFAEDLEVFIARHGTDGEHAAAWAAVDPAATIAALKAGIPGQRVATYGGLRGWFLKTFFGNVAYDGSADGPILLNRAALPRSVPSIANTFAHEIAHRAGLRHPHSSGDLATARCEPPYVIGTLVEKHAAGPDWRPDSDDCHLFRSRPAVAMTAQGL
;
A
#
# COMPACT_ATOMS: atom_id res chain seq x y z
N MET A 1 24.36 49.68 -7.80
CA MET A 1 23.20 48.89 -8.26
C MET A 1 23.69 47.50 -8.68
N ALA A 2 23.58 46.47 -7.84
CA ALA A 2 24.02 45.10 -8.19
C ALA A 2 23.39 44.01 -7.31
N THR A 3 22.13 44.16 -6.89
CA THR A 3 21.43 43.16 -6.03
C THR A 3 20.34 42.36 -6.76
N CYS A 4 20.08 42.64 -8.04
CA CYS A 4 18.94 42.08 -8.77
C CYS A 4 19.19 40.73 -9.48
N ASN A 5 20.35 40.07 -9.26
CA ASN A 5 20.71 38.85 -10.02
C ASN A 5 20.87 37.58 -9.18
N ARG A 6 20.87 37.67 -7.84
CA ARG A 6 21.03 36.49 -6.95
C ARG A 6 19.73 35.68 -6.79
N TRP A 7 18.58 36.36 -6.83
CA TRP A 7 17.26 35.71 -6.69
C TRP A 7 16.86 34.90 -7.93
N ARG A 8 17.24 35.36 -9.13
CA ARG A 8 16.99 34.62 -10.37
C ARG A 8 17.87 33.38 -10.49
N LEU A 9 19.13 33.44 -10.03
CA LEU A 9 19.99 32.25 -9.97
C LEU A 9 19.52 31.24 -8.92
N ALA A 10 19.07 31.69 -7.75
CA ALA A 10 18.51 30.81 -6.72
C ALA A 10 17.21 30.13 -7.20
N ALA A 11 16.35 30.84 -7.94
CA ALA A 11 15.14 30.25 -8.53
C ALA A 11 15.44 29.23 -9.64
N VAL A 12 16.48 29.45 -10.46
CA VAL A 12 16.91 28.50 -11.50
C VAL A 12 17.63 27.28 -10.90
N LEU A 13 18.42 27.44 -9.83
CA LEU A 13 19.01 26.32 -9.10
C LEU A 13 17.96 25.51 -8.33
N ALA A 14 16.95 26.16 -7.74
CA ALA A 14 15.82 25.45 -7.11
C ALA A 14 14.98 24.67 -8.13
N LEU A 15 14.88 25.15 -9.38
CA LEU A 15 14.24 24.41 -10.47
C LEU A 15 15.10 23.22 -10.96
N ALA A 16 16.43 23.34 -10.90
CA ALA A 16 17.36 22.31 -11.33
C ALA A 16 17.55 21.17 -10.30
N VAL A 17 17.25 21.37 -9.01
CA VAL A 17 17.26 20.26 -8.02
C VAL A 17 16.10 19.27 -8.25
N PHE A 18 15.12 19.62 -9.08
CA PHE A 18 14.13 18.66 -9.60
C PHE A 18 14.66 17.84 -10.79
N THR A 19 15.97 17.82 -11.06
CA THR A 19 16.58 16.85 -11.98
C THR A 19 16.24 15.45 -11.50
N ALA A 20 15.25 14.89 -12.18
CA ALA A 20 14.68 13.59 -11.99
C ALA A 20 15.77 12.54 -11.80
N SER A 21 15.84 11.94 -10.60
CA SER A 21 16.27 10.55 -10.49
C SER A 21 15.44 9.78 -11.52
N ARG A 22 16.09 9.36 -12.60
CA ARG A 22 15.42 8.65 -13.69
C ARG A 22 14.95 7.33 -13.11
N ALA A 23 13.68 7.02 -13.33
CA ALA A 23 13.19 5.70 -13.00
C ALA A 23 13.88 4.69 -13.92
N GLN A 24 14.39 3.61 -13.35
CA GLN A 24 14.98 2.51 -14.10
C GLN A 24 14.15 1.26 -13.88
N ALA A 25 13.96 0.49 -14.96
CA ALA A 25 13.39 -0.82 -14.87
C ALA A 25 14.35 -1.76 -14.13
N GLN A 26 13.81 -2.55 -13.20
CA GLN A 26 14.55 -3.62 -12.55
C GLN A 26 13.95 -4.99 -12.84
N GLU A 27 14.77 -6.02 -12.62
CA GLU A 27 14.31 -7.41 -12.70
C GLU A 27 13.11 -7.65 -11.78
N PRO A 28 12.18 -8.51 -12.20
CA PRO A 28 10.96 -8.74 -11.44
C PRO A 28 11.27 -9.36 -10.07
N PRO A 29 10.93 -8.69 -8.96
CA PRO A 29 11.12 -9.26 -7.64
C PRO A 29 10.09 -10.36 -7.39
N CYS A 30 10.57 -11.47 -6.84
CA CYS A 30 9.75 -12.62 -6.47
C CYS A 30 9.66 -12.76 -4.94
N GLY A 31 8.68 -13.54 -4.51
CA GLY A 31 8.56 -14.01 -3.13
C GLY A 31 9.78 -14.81 -2.67
N SER A 32 9.74 -15.26 -1.42
CA SER A 32 10.76 -16.09 -0.80
C SER A 32 10.28 -17.53 -0.60
N GLY A 33 11.24 -18.45 -0.38
CA GLY A 33 10.96 -19.86 -0.09
C GLY A 33 10.04 -20.51 -1.13
N ALA A 34 8.89 -21.02 -0.68
CA ALA A 34 7.88 -21.67 -1.52
C ALA A 34 7.27 -20.74 -2.58
N GLN A 35 7.36 -19.42 -2.41
CA GLN A 35 6.81 -18.41 -3.32
C GLN A 35 7.86 -17.79 -4.25
N SER A 36 9.05 -18.38 -4.33
CA SER A 36 10.14 -17.90 -5.19
C SER A 36 9.82 -17.89 -6.69
N ALA A 37 8.79 -18.63 -7.12
CA ALA A 37 8.29 -18.63 -8.49
C ALA A 37 7.18 -17.59 -8.76
N VAL A 38 6.65 -16.95 -7.71
CA VAL A 38 5.62 -15.91 -7.83
C VAL A 38 6.31 -14.55 -7.85
N CYS A 39 6.26 -13.89 -9.00
CA CYS A 39 6.99 -12.65 -9.24
C CYS A 39 6.05 -11.54 -9.69
N PHE A 40 6.36 -10.33 -9.27
CA PHE A 40 5.85 -9.13 -9.94
C PHE A 40 6.30 -9.13 -11.41
N GLY A 41 5.83 -8.14 -12.17
CA GLY A 41 6.39 -7.77 -13.47
C GLY A 41 7.51 -6.74 -13.29
N THR A 42 7.66 -5.86 -14.29
CA THR A 42 8.64 -4.78 -14.24
C THR A 42 8.30 -3.75 -13.14
N ILE A 43 9.32 -3.36 -12.37
CA ILE A 43 9.26 -2.23 -11.45
C ILE A 43 10.14 -1.10 -11.98
N GLU A 44 9.58 0.09 -12.19
CA GLU A 44 10.25 1.29 -12.74
C GLU A 44 10.28 2.41 -11.69
N VAL A 45 11.38 2.49 -10.93
CA VAL A 45 11.52 3.38 -9.75
C VAL A 45 12.87 4.11 -9.76
N PRO A 46 13.03 5.23 -9.01
CA PRO A 46 14.33 5.88 -8.82
C PRO A 46 15.38 4.90 -8.26
N ASP A 47 16.63 5.05 -8.70
CA ASP A 47 17.73 4.13 -8.36
C ASP A 47 17.94 3.97 -6.85
N ASP A 48 17.80 5.05 -6.09
CA ASP A 48 17.93 5.09 -4.63
C ASP A 48 16.79 4.36 -3.90
N GLN A 49 15.69 4.06 -4.60
CA GLN A 49 14.50 3.38 -4.05
C GLN A 49 14.40 1.91 -4.49
N ARG A 50 15.23 1.46 -5.43
CA ARG A 50 15.14 0.11 -6.05
C ARG A 50 15.12 -1.01 -5.03
N ALA A 51 16.06 -1.00 -4.08
CA ALA A 51 16.15 -2.05 -3.06
C ALA A 51 14.90 -2.10 -2.16
N ALA A 52 14.38 -0.94 -1.76
CA ALA A 52 13.18 -0.84 -0.94
C ALA A 52 11.95 -1.39 -1.68
N PHE A 53 11.77 -1.05 -2.96
CA PHE A 53 10.66 -1.54 -3.78
C PHE A 53 10.76 -3.04 -4.07
N SER A 54 11.96 -3.56 -4.34
CA SER A 54 12.16 -5.00 -4.50
C SER A 54 11.83 -5.78 -3.24
N LEU A 55 12.25 -5.27 -2.08
CA LEU A 55 11.94 -5.90 -0.80
C LEU A 55 10.44 -5.80 -0.48
N ALA A 56 9.81 -4.65 -0.74
CA ALA A 56 8.38 -4.47 -0.52
C ALA A 56 7.54 -5.39 -1.41
N ALA A 57 7.93 -5.59 -2.67
CA ALA A 57 7.26 -6.51 -3.57
C ALA A 57 7.36 -7.95 -3.06
N ARG A 58 8.56 -8.39 -2.65
CA ARG A 58 8.77 -9.70 -2.00
C ARG A 58 7.89 -9.86 -0.76
N GLN A 59 7.89 -8.87 0.13
CA GLN A 59 7.08 -8.90 1.35
C GLN A 59 5.58 -8.96 1.05
N ALA A 60 5.10 -8.23 0.03
CA ALA A 60 3.71 -8.32 -0.39
C ALA A 60 3.36 -9.71 -0.93
N VAL A 61 4.23 -10.33 -1.75
CA VAL A 61 4.03 -11.72 -2.21
C VAL A 61 3.97 -12.68 -1.03
N ASP A 62 4.94 -12.60 -0.13
CA ASP A 62 5.07 -13.52 1.00
C ASP A 62 3.89 -13.38 1.97
N ALA A 63 3.48 -12.15 2.28
CA ALA A 63 2.33 -11.88 3.15
C ALA A 63 1.02 -12.37 2.53
N LEU A 64 0.75 -12.07 1.25
CA LEU A 64 -0.49 -12.52 0.59
C LEU A 64 -0.57 -14.05 0.42
N HIS A 65 0.58 -14.74 0.51
CA HIS A 65 0.66 -16.20 0.49
C HIS A 65 0.75 -16.86 1.86
N SER A 66 0.81 -16.08 2.96
CA SER A 66 0.90 -16.63 4.30
C SER A 66 -0.46 -17.12 4.81
N GLY A 67 -0.43 -18.11 5.71
CA GLY A 67 -1.64 -18.58 6.39
C GLY A 67 -2.13 -17.55 7.40
N GLU A 68 -1.21 -16.85 8.06
CA GLU A 68 -1.50 -15.83 9.06
C GLU A 68 -2.27 -14.65 8.48
N PHE A 69 -1.97 -14.23 7.24
CA PHE A 69 -2.73 -13.20 6.54
C PHE A 69 -4.17 -13.65 6.26
N ALA A 70 -4.35 -14.90 5.83
CA ALA A 70 -5.67 -15.45 5.57
C ALA A 70 -6.52 -15.47 6.85
N GLU A 71 -5.94 -15.97 7.95
CA GLU A 71 -6.58 -15.99 9.27
C GLU A 71 -6.93 -14.59 9.76
N ASP A 72 -6.02 -13.63 9.66
CA ASP A 72 -6.27 -12.25 10.09
C ASP A 72 -7.39 -11.57 9.28
N LEU A 73 -7.45 -11.82 7.96
CA LEU A 73 -8.52 -11.30 7.10
C LEU A 73 -9.88 -11.91 7.45
N GLU A 74 -9.93 -13.23 7.63
CA GLU A 74 -11.15 -13.93 8.06
C GLU A 74 -11.65 -13.40 9.42
N VAL A 75 -10.74 -13.25 10.38
CA VAL A 75 -11.05 -12.71 11.71
C VAL A 75 -11.55 -11.27 11.63
N PHE A 76 -10.94 -10.43 10.78
CA PHE A 76 -11.38 -9.06 10.59
C PHE A 76 -12.81 -9.01 10.05
N ILE A 77 -13.09 -9.77 8.97
CA ILE A 77 -14.41 -9.81 8.34
C ILE A 77 -15.46 -10.36 9.30
N ALA A 78 -15.16 -11.43 10.05
CA ALA A 78 -16.09 -12.00 11.01
C ALA A 78 -16.46 -11.03 12.15
N ARG A 79 -15.53 -10.13 12.54
CA ARG A 79 -15.75 -9.17 13.63
C ARG A 79 -16.39 -7.86 13.18
N HIS A 80 -16.10 -7.42 11.97
CA HIS A 80 -16.39 -6.05 11.52
C HIS A 80 -17.18 -5.98 10.21
N GLY A 81 -17.29 -7.11 9.49
CA GLY A 81 -17.97 -7.18 8.21
C GLY A 81 -19.47 -7.44 8.31
N THR A 82 -20.00 -7.84 9.47
CA THR A 82 -21.41 -8.19 9.63
C THR A 82 -22.29 -7.03 10.07
N ASP A 83 -21.76 -6.14 10.92
CA ASP A 83 -22.52 -5.07 11.57
C ASP A 83 -21.71 -3.76 11.67
N GLY A 84 -22.41 -2.63 11.80
CA GLY A 84 -21.80 -1.30 11.95
C GLY A 84 -21.61 -0.56 10.63
N GLU A 85 -20.91 0.58 10.68
CA GLU A 85 -20.80 1.52 9.56
C GLU A 85 -20.05 0.94 8.34
N HIS A 86 -19.26 -0.12 8.53
CA HIS A 86 -18.47 -0.74 7.46
C HIS A 86 -19.11 -1.99 6.85
N ALA A 87 -20.17 -2.54 7.46
CA ALA A 87 -20.73 -3.85 7.05
C ALA A 87 -21.08 -3.90 5.57
N ALA A 88 -21.63 -2.82 5.02
CA ALA A 88 -21.99 -2.73 3.60
C ALA A 88 -20.80 -2.92 2.65
N ALA A 89 -19.60 -2.44 3.03
CA ALA A 89 -18.39 -2.60 2.21
C ALA A 89 -17.87 -4.05 2.21
N TRP A 90 -18.26 -4.84 3.21
CA TRP A 90 -17.81 -6.22 3.42
C TRP A 90 -18.87 -7.28 3.10
N ALA A 91 -20.13 -6.89 2.93
CA ALA A 91 -21.28 -7.80 2.79
C ALA A 91 -21.15 -8.83 1.64
N ALA A 92 -20.41 -8.50 0.58
CA ALA A 92 -20.19 -9.38 -0.58
C ALA A 92 -18.76 -9.94 -0.65
N VAL A 93 -17.94 -9.73 0.38
CA VAL A 93 -16.54 -10.17 0.41
C VAL A 93 -16.47 -11.56 1.00
N ASP A 94 -16.20 -12.55 0.15
CA ASP A 94 -15.83 -13.89 0.58
C ASP A 94 -14.31 -13.95 0.85
N PRO A 95 -13.85 -14.28 2.07
CA PRO A 95 -12.42 -14.25 2.40
C PRO A 95 -11.59 -15.18 1.50
N ALA A 96 -12.05 -16.41 1.27
CA ALA A 96 -11.29 -17.41 0.52
C ALA A 96 -11.15 -17.03 -0.97
N ALA A 97 -12.25 -16.61 -1.60
CA ALA A 97 -12.25 -16.11 -2.97
C ALA A 97 -11.42 -14.83 -3.10
N THR A 98 -11.47 -13.95 -2.10
CA THR A 98 -10.64 -12.74 -2.05
C THR A 98 -9.16 -13.09 -2.02
N ILE A 99 -8.74 -13.99 -1.13
CA ILE A 99 -7.34 -14.44 -1.04
C ILE A 99 -6.89 -15.08 -2.37
N ALA A 100 -7.74 -15.90 -2.99
CA ALA A 100 -7.43 -16.49 -4.29
C ALA A 100 -7.26 -15.42 -5.39
N ALA A 101 -8.14 -14.42 -5.42
CA ALA A 101 -8.06 -13.31 -6.37
C ALA A 101 -6.84 -12.42 -6.15
N LEU A 102 -6.49 -12.12 -4.89
CA LEU A 102 -5.28 -11.37 -4.54
C LEU A 102 -4.02 -12.11 -5.02
N LYS A 103 -3.92 -13.42 -4.78
CA LYS A 103 -2.80 -14.25 -5.24
C LYS A 103 -2.69 -14.26 -6.77
N ALA A 104 -3.83 -14.38 -7.45
CA ALA A 104 -3.90 -14.35 -8.91
C ALA A 104 -3.54 -12.97 -9.51
N GLY A 105 -3.69 -11.89 -8.74
CA GLY A 105 -3.37 -10.52 -9.15
C GLY A 105 -1.88 -10.14 -9.04
N ILE A 106 -1.04 -10.99 -8.45
CA ILE A 106 0.40 -10.70 -8.28
C ILE A 106 1.22 -10.97 -9.56
N PRO A 107 1.12 -12.16 -10.22
CA PRO A 107 2.00 -12.51 -11.32
C PRO A 107 2.01 -11.46 -12.43
N GLY A 108 3.20 -10.93 -12.74
CA GLY A 108 3.36 -9.94 -13.81
C GLY A 108 2.88 -8.52 -13.45
N GLN A 109 2.46 -8.27 -12.21
CA GLN A 109 2.03 -6.95 -11.75
C GLN A 109 3.16 -5.91 -11.93
N ARG A 110 2.90 -4.87 -12.72
CA ARG A 110 3.88 -3.80 -12.94
C ARG A 110 3.76 -2.71 -11.89
N VAL A 111 4.88 -2.08 -11.57
CA VAL A 111 4.95 -0.92 -10.66
C VAL A 111 5.75 0.17 -11.35
N ALA A 112 5.30 1.41 -11.26
CA ALA A 112 6.04 2.56 -11.74
C ALA A 112 5.86 3.75 -10.80
N THR A 113 6.69 4.77 -10.97
CA THR A 113 6.59 6.00 -10.18
C THR A 113 6.39 7.21 -11.08
N TYR A 114 5.57 8.16 -10.61
CA TYR A 114 5.34 9.43 -11.29
C TYR A 114 5.68 10.59 -10.36
N GLY A 115 5.95 11.78 -10.89
CA GLY A 115 6.45 12.89 -10.08
C GLY A 115 6.38 14.24 -10.77
N GLY A 116 7.31 15.13 -10.42
CA GLY A 116 7.32 16.51 -10.89
C GLY A 116 6.24 17.35 -10.21
N LEU A 117 5.94 18.51 -10.80
CA LEU A 117 4.98 19.48 -10.24
C LEU A 117 3.60 18.87 -10.01
N ARG A 118 3.15 17.97 -10.91
CA ARG A 118 1.89 17.24 -10.78
C ARG A 118 1.90 16.35 -9.53
N GLY A 119 2.93 15.52 -9.36
CA GLY A 119 3.04 14.64 -8.19
C GLY A 119 3.09 15.42 -6.88
N TRP A 120 3.88 16.49 -6.85
CA TRP A 120 3.93 17.39 -5.69
C TRP A 120 2.56 17.99 -5.37
N PHE A 121 1.89 18.59 -6.36
CA PHE A 121 0.57 19.20 -6.18
C PHE A 121 -0.47 18.21 -5.64
N LEU A 122 -0.52 17.02 -6.24
CA LEU A 122 -1.45 15.97 -5.82
C LEU A 122 -1.16 15.47 -4.39
N LYS A 123 0.12 15.38 -4.00
CA LYS A 123 0.47 15.02 -2.62
C LYS A 123 0.08 16.13 -1.65
N THR A 124 0.40 17.37 -1.96
CA THR A 124 0.18 18.52 -1.05
C THR A 124 -1.29 18.81 -0.82
N PHE A 125 -2.12 18.78 -1.87
CA PHE A 125 -3.52 19.22 -1.76
C PHE A 125 -4.53 18.08 -1.64
N PHE A 126 -4.15 16.87 -2.08
CA PHE A 126 -5.06 15.71 -2.11
C PHE A 126 -4.50 14.49 -1.36
N GLY A 127 -3.36 14.64 -0.68
CA GLY A 127 -2.73 13.55 0.07
C GLY A 127 -2.26 12.38 -0.79
N ASN A 128 -2.31 12.47 -2.12
CA ASN A 128 -2.16 11.32 -3.01
C ASN A 128 -0.81 10.62 -2.85
N VAL A 129 -0.87 9.32 -2.54
CA VAL A 129 0.30 8.46 -2.35
C VAL A 129 0.53 7.57 -3.58
N ALA A 130 -0.55 7.05 -4.16
CA ALA A 130 -0.53 6.26 -5.37
C ALA A 130 -1.81 6.49 -6.18
N TYR A 131 -1.78 6.07 -7.44
CA TYR A 131 -2.96 5.80 -8.22
C TYR A 131 -3.05 4.31 -8.47
N ASP A 132 -4.28 3.80 -8.46
CA ASP A 132 -4.58 2.62 -9.24
C ASP A 132 -4.16 2.93 -10.68
N GLY A 133 -3.42 1.99 -11.27
CA GLY A 133 -3.24 2.03 -12.71
C GLY A 133 -4.61 1.97 -13.40
N SER A 134 -4.63 2.01 -14.73
CA SER A 134 -5.73 1.30 -15.40
C SER A 134 -5.73 -0.16 -14.92
N ALA A 135 -6.85 -0.89 -15.08
CA ALA A 135 -6.93 -2.32 -14.76
C ALA A 135 -5.71 -3.11 -15.30
N ASP A 136 -5.21 -2.71 -16.47
CA ASP A 136 -4.05 -3.31 -17.14
C ASP A 136 -2.73 -2.51 -16.99
N GLY A 137 -2.76 -1.38 -16.29
CA GLY A 137 -1.62 -0.46 -16.13
C GLY A 137 -0.70 -0.83 -14.96
N PRO A 138 0.45 -0.15 -14.78
CA PRO A 138 1.25 -0.31 -13.58
C PRO A 138 0.57 0.32 -12.37
N ILE A 139 0.88 -0.17 -11.18
CA ILE A 139 0.64 0.55 -9.92
C ILE A 139 1.52 1.80 -9.93
N LEU A 140 0.92 3.00 -9.81
CA LEU A 140 1.61 4.27 -10.00
C LEU A 140 1.84 5.00 -8.67
N LEU A 141 3.04 4.91 -8.10
CA LEU A 141 3.37 5.59 -6.85
C LEU A 141 3.82 7.03 -7.10
N ASN A 142 3.37 7.94 -6.23
CA ASN A 142 3.74 9.34 -6.27
C ASN A 142 5.12 9.56 -5.63
N ARG A 143 6.09 10.01 -6.42
CA ARG A 143 7.45 10.33 -5.93
C ARG A 143 7.47 11.40 -4.86
N ALA A 144 6.49 12.31 -4.82
CA ALA A 144 6.41 13.31 -3.75
C ALA A 144 5.97 12.71 -2.39
N ALA A 145 5.49 11.46 -2.38
CA ALA A 145 5.17 10.71 -1.17
C ALA A 145 6.29 9.78 -0.71
N LEU A 146 7.46 9.77 -1.40
CA LEU A 146 8.63 8.95 -1.07
C LEU A 146 9.72 9.82 -0.38
N PRO A 147 10.63 9.21 0.41
CA PRO A 147 10.74 7.78 0.74
C PRO A 147 9.64 7.33 1.71
N ARG A 148 9.28 6.04 1.66
CA ARG A 148 8.39 5.38 2.61
C ARG A 148 9.07 4.13 3.16
N SER A 149 8.58 3.66 4.30
CA SER A 149 9.04 2.38 4.85
C SER A 149 8.72 1.25 3.86
N VAL A 150 9.54 0.19 3.87
CA VAL A 150 9.29 -0.99 3.03
C VAL A 150 7.90 -1.61 3.31
N PRO A 151 7.47 -1.80 4.57
CA PRO A 151 6.11 -2.25 4.88
C PRO A 151 5.02 -1.35 4.30
N SER A 152 5.18 -0.03 4.35
CA SER A 152 4.18 0.91 3.81
C SER A 152 4.14 0.92 2.27
N ILE A 153 5.24 0.54 1.59
CA ILE A 153 5.22 0.31 0.14
C ILE A 153 4.51 -1.01 -0.17
N ALA A 154 4.76 -2.06 0.61
CA ALA A 154 4.07 -3.35 0.47
C ALA A 154 2.55 -3.21 0.71
N ASN A 155 2.15 -2.39 1.68
CA ASN A 155 0.76 -1.98 1.90
C ASN A 155 0.13 -1.48 0.60
N THR A 156 0.79 -0.50 -0.04
CA THR A 156 0.28 0.10 -1.29
C THR A 156 0.19 -0.93 -2.41
N PHE A 157 1.15 -1.85 -2.55
CA PHE A 157 1.03 -2.91 -3.56
C PHE A 157 -0.20 -3.78 -3.31
N ALA A 158 -0.41 -4.22 -2.07
CA ALA A 158 -1.55 -5.05 -1.70
C ALA A 158 -2.89 -4.31 -1.86
N HIS A 159 -2.94 -3.02 -1.53
CA HIS A 159 -4.10 -2.16 -1.74
C HIS A 159 -4.52 -2.11 -3.21
N GLU A 160 -3.57 -1.86 -4.11
CA GLU A 160 -3.89 -1.78 -5.54
C GLU A 160 -4.19 -3.17 -6.15
N ILE A 161 -3.55 -4.24 -5.64
CA ILE A 161 -3.91 -5.62 -6.02
C ILE A 161 -5.35 -5.94 -5.57
N ALA A 162 -5.79 -5.44 -4.42
CA ALA A 162 -7.17 -5.59 -3.97
C ALA A 162 -8.17 -4.93 -4.92
N HIS A 163 -7.85 -3.76 -5.47
CA HIS A 163 -8.68 -3.16 -6.53
C HIS A 163 -8.80 -4.04 -7.78
N ARG A 164 -7.70 -4.65 -8.21
CA ARG A 164 -7.68 -5.58 -9.35
C ARG A 164 -8.44 -6.86 -9.07
N ALA A 165 -8.48 -7.29 -7.81
CA ALA A 165 -9.34 -8.37 -7.34
C ALA A 165 -10.84 -7.99 -7.29
N GLY A 166 -11.21 -6.77 -7.70
CA GLY A 166 -12.58 -6.30 -7.78
C GLY A 166 -13.08 -5.60 -6.51
N LEU A 167 -12.21 -5.43 -5.51
CA LEU A 167 -12.57 -4.78 -4.26
C LEU A 167 -12.61 -3.26 -4.39
N ARG A 168 -13.47 -2.64 -3.61
CA ARG A 168 -13.75 -1.20 -3.68
C ARG A 168 -13.76 -0.58 -2.31
N HIS A 169 -13.52 0.72 -2.27
CA HIS A 169 -13.70 1.57 -1.10
C HIS A 169 -14.65 2.74 -1.47
N PRO A 170 -15.98 2.53 -1.41
CA PRO A 170 -16.99 3.52 -1.77
C PRO A 170 -16.80 4.91 -1.15
N HIS A 171 -16.21 5.00 0.04
CA HIS A 171 -16.14 6.25 0.80
C HIS A 171 -14.88 7.06 0.53
N SER A 172 -13.94 6.58 -0.30
CA SER A 172 -12.62 7.22 -0.48
C SER A 172 -12.63 8.65 -1.04
N SER A 173 -13.76 9.09 -1.62
CA SER A 173 -13.92 10.43 -2.19
C SER A 173 -14.52 11.47 -1.23
N GLY A 174 -15.06 11.06 -0.08
CA GLY A 174 -15.81 11.95 0.82
C GLY A 174 -15.67 11.67 2.32
N ASP A 175 -15.38 10.42 2.70
CA ASP A 175 -15.17 10.02 4.09
C ASP A 175 -14.00 9.02 4.18
N LEU A 176 -12.81 9.58 4.31
CA LEU A 176 -11.58 8.80 4.39
C LEU A 176 -11.48 7.98 5.68
N ALA A 177 -12.12 8.42 6.77
CA ALA A 177 -12.09 7.69 8.03
C ALA A 177 -12.84 6.36 7.90
N THR A 178 -14.01 6.38 7.25
CA THR A 178 -14.74 5.17 6.88
C THR A 178 -13.97 4.36 5.84
N ALA A 179 -13.46 5.02 4.80
CA ALA A 179 -12.75 4.34 3.70
C ALA A 179 -11.55 3.51 4.16
N ARG A 180 -10.82 3.98 5.17
CA ARG A 180 -9.66 3.25 5.74
C ARG A 180 -10.01 1.88 6.29
N CYS A 181 -11.28 1.61 6.60
CA CYS A 181 -11.76 0.31 7.07
C CYS A 181 -12.50 -0.50 5.98
N GLU A 182 -12.44 -0.05 4.73
CA GLU A 182 -12.97 -0.76 3.57
C GLU A 182 -11.92 -1.72 2.97
N PRO A 183 -12.34 -2.71 2.16
CA PRO A 183 -11.51 -3.87 1.86
C PRO A 183 -10.10 -3.59 1.32
N PRO A 184 -9.88 -2.70 0.33
CA PRO A 184 -8.54 -2.44 -0.17
C PRO A 184 -7.59 -1.86 0.88
N TYR A 185 -8.08 -0.97 1.77
CA TYR A 185 -7.27 -0.41 2.85
C TYR A 185 -6.92 -1.46 3.90
N VAL A 186 -7.90 -2.27 4.32
CA VAL A 186 -7.69 -3.32 5.32
C VAL A 186 -6.70 -4.38 4.82
N ILE A 187 -6.79 -4.77 3.55
CA ILE A 187 -5.82 -5.70 2.94
C ILE A 187 -4.42 -5.10 2.93
N GLY A 188 -4.28 -3.83 2.52
CA GLY A 188 -3.02 -3.10 2.60
C GLY A 188 -2.43 -3.08 4.01
N THR A 189 -3.24 -2.71 5.01
CA THR A 189 -2.84 -2.66 6.41
C THR A 189 -2.43 -4.03 6.96
N LEU A 190 -3.14 -5.10 6.61
CA LEU A 190 -2.75 -6.46 7.01
C LEU A 190 -1.41 -6.85 6.40
N VAL A 191 -1.19 -6.57 5.11
CA VAL A 191 0.13 -6.81 4.49
C VAL A 191 1.23 -5.98 5.17
N GLU A 192 0.95 -4.72 5.53
CA GLU A 192 1.89 -3.91 6.31
C GLU A 192 2.23 -4.55 7.65
N LYS A 193 1.21 -5.06 8.37
CA LYS A 193 1.37 -5.77 9.63
C LYS A 193 2.31 -6.97 9.49
N HIS A 194 2.11 -7.83 8.49
CA HIS A 194 2.98 -8.99 8.28
C HIS A 194 4.39 -8.59 7.80
N ALA A 195 4.51 -7.54 6.99
CA ALA A 195 5.79 -7.05 6.49
C ALA A 195 6.65 -6.37 7.57
N ALA A 196 6.01 -5.65 8.50
CA ALA A 196 6.67 -4.98 9.62
C ALA A 196 6.90 -5.92 10.82
N GLY A 197 6.11 -6.99 10.95
CA GLY A 197 6.27 -7.99 12.00
C GLY A 197 5.95 -7.46 13.41
N PRO A 198 6.69 -7.86 14.46
CA PRO A 198 6.32 -7.58 15.86
C PRO A 198 6.30 -6.08 16.23
N ASP A 199 7.01 -5.26 15.46
CA ASP A 199 7.11 -3.82 15.66
C ASP A 199 5.94 -3.05 15.04
N TRP A 200 5.07 -3.73 14.28
CA TRP A 200 3.95 -3.08 13.62
C TRP A 200 2.98 -2.46 14.63
N ARG A 201 2.58 -1.22 14.36
CA ARG A 201 1.54 -0.50 15.10
C ARG A 201 0.65 0.21 14.07
N PRO A 202 -0.68 0.13 14.21
CA PRO A 202 -1.58 0.84 13.31
C PRO A 202 -1.42 2.36 13.48
N ASP A 203 -1.20 3.08 12.38
CA ASP A 203 -1.04 4.53 12.38
C ASP A 203 -2.34 5.25 11.97
N SER A 204 -2.28 6.56 11.71
CA SER A 204 -3.46 7.37 11.32
C SER A 204 -4.05 7.00 9.97
N ASP A 205 -3.27 6.42 9.08
CA ASP A 205 -3.68 6.06 7.72
C ASP A 205 -4.25 4.64 7.63
N ASP A 206 -4.11 3.84 8.70
CA ASP A 206 -4.71 2.51 8.85
C ASP A 206 -6.16 2.53 9.35
N CYS A 207 -6.87 1.40 9.14
CA CYS A 207 -8.19 1.19 9.71
C CYS A 207 -8.18 1.33 11.24
N HIS A 208 -9.03 2.22 11.76
CA HIS A 208 -9.11 2.51 13.19
C HIS A 208 -9.50 1.27 14.02
N LEU A 209 -10.19 0.29 13.42
CA LEU A 209 -10.60 -0.95 14.08
C LEU A 209 -9.42 -1.82 14.51
N PHE A 210 -8.25 -1.71 13.88
CA PHE A 210 -7.04 -2.43 14.30
C PHE A 210 -6.45 -1.93 15.62
N ARG A 211 -6.82 -0.73 16.07
CA ARG A 211 -6.40 -0.19 17.38
C ARG A 211 -7.19 -0.78 18.54
N SER A 212 -8.36 -1.35 18.25
CA SER A 212 -9.23 -2.00 19.22
C SER A 212 -8.58 -3.32 19.62
N ARG A 213 -7.76 -3.30 20.68
CA ARG A 213 -7.35 -4.56 21.32
C ARG A 213 -8.63 -5.32 21.70
N PRO A 214 -8.72 -6.64 21.50
CA PRO A 214 -9.71 -7.39 22.25
C PRO A 214 -9.48 -7.08 23.72
N ALA A 215 -10.54 -6.76 24.46
CA ALA A 215 -10.51 -6.93 25.90
C ALA A 215 -10.15 -8.41 26.10
N VAL A 216 -8.89 -8.68 26.43
CA VAL A 216 -8.51 -10.00 26.91
C VAL A 216 -9.31 -10.14 28.18
N ALA A 217 -10.42 -10.87 28.10
CA ALA A 217 -11.02 -11.46 29.26
C ALA A 217 -9.89 -12.30 29.86
N MET A 218 -9.26 -11.76 30.91
CA MET A 218 -8.58 -12.58 31.88
C MET A 218 -9.65 -13.48 32.47
N THR A 219 -9.96 -14.59 31.78
CA THR A 219 -10.52 -15.75 32.44
C THR A 219 -9.49 -16.14 33.47
N ALA A 220 -9.76 -15.74 34.70
CA ALA A 220 -9.20 -16.33 35.89
C ALA A 220 -9.37 -17.84 35.77
N GLN A 221 -8.30 -18.53 35.37
CA GLN A 221 -8.14 -19.93 35.71
C GLN A 221 -7.38 -19.94 37.03
N GLY A 222 -8.16 -19.88 38.11
CA GLY A 222 -7.74 -20.54 39.34
C GLY A 222 -7.82 -22.03 39.11
N LEU A 223 -6.71 -22.72 39.33
CA LEU A 223 -6.53 -23.86 40.23
C LEU A 223 -5.04 -24.13 40.36
#